data_AF-A0A519VVJ2-F1
#
_entry.id   AF-A0A519VVJ2-F1
#
_cell.length_a   1.000
_cell.length_b   1.000
_cell.length_c   1.000
_cell.angle_alpha   90.00
_cell.angle_beta   90.00
_cell.angle_gamma   90.00
#
_symmetry.space_group_name_H-M   'P 1'
#
loop_
_entity.id
_entity.type
_entity.pdbx_description
1 polymer ?
#
loop_
_entity_poly.entity_id
_entity_poly.type
_entity_poly.pdbx_seq_one_letter_code
_entity_poly.pdbx_strand_id
1 'polypeptide(L)' 'LIADEPTSSLDDENADNVLKILTQQAAENHASLVIATHDRRVKDKLNKEYLL' A
#
# COMPACT_ATOMS: atom_id res chain seq x y z
N LEU A 1 8.39 -6.51 0.78
CA LEU A 1 6.97 -6.87 1.04
C LEU A 1 6.21 -6.70 -0.28
N ILE A 2 5.40 -7.67 -0.67
CA ILE A 2 4.53 -7.59 -1.85
C ILE A 2 3.09 -7.78 -1.38
N ALA A 3 2.19 -6.91 -1.80
CA ALA A 3 0.76 -7.01 -1.49
C ALA A 3 -0.07 -6.84 -2.76
N ASP A 4 -1.05 -7.73 -2.96
CA ASP A 4 -1.96 -7.71 -4.10
C ASP A 4 -3.37 -7.35 -3.61
N GLU A 5 -3.88 -6.22 -4.07
CA GLU A 5 -5.15 -5.61 -3.67
C GLU A 5 -5.41 -5.57 -2.14
N PRO A 6 -4.49 -5.03 -1.32
CA PRO A 6 -4.60 -5.09 0.14
C PRO A 6 -5.73 -4.25 0.75
N THR A 7 -6.35 -3.34 -0.02
CA THR A 7 -7.35 -2.37 0.46
C THR A 7 -8.70 -2.45 -0.24
N SER A 8 -8.89 -3.37 -1.20
CA SER A 8 -10.05 -3.38 -2.10
C SER A 8 -11.41 -3.53 -1.41
N SER A 9 -11.42 -4.17 -0.23
CA SER A 9 -12.64 -4.45 0.54
C SER A 9 -12.77 -3.57 1.79
N LEU A 10 -11.91 -2.56 1.94
CA LEU A 10 -11.84 -1.71 3.13
C LEU A 10 -12.41 -0.32 2.85
N ASP A 11 -13.06 0.24 3.87
CA ASP A 11 -13.36 1.67 3.92
C ASP A 11 -12.07 2.52 3.96
N ASP A 12 -12.23 3.83 3.82
CA ASP A 12 -11.10 4.76 3.70
C ASP A 12 -10.18 4.74 4.93
N GLU A 13 -10.75 4.66 6.13
CA GLU A 13 -10.00 4.66 7.39
C GLU A 13 -9.16 3.38 7.52
N ASN A 14 -9.77 2.22 7.25
CA ASN A 14 -9.10 0.94 7.33
C ASN A 14 -8.05 0.76 6.23
N ALA A 15 -8.31 1.28 5.02
CA ALA A 15 -7.32 1.30 3.95
C ALA A 15 -6.07 2.10 4.36
N ASP A 16 -6.26 3.29 4.92
CA ASP A 16 -5.16 4.12 5.42
C ASP A 16 -4.37 3.44 6.56
N ASN A 17 -5.07 2.77 7.48
CA ASN A 17 -4.44 2.02 8.55
C ASN A 17 -3.59 0.85 8.01
N VAL A 18 -4.11 0.09 7.05
CA VAL A 18 -3.37 -1.02 6.42
C VAL A 18 -2.14 -0.49 5.68
N LEU A 19 -2.27 0.57 4.89
CA LEU A 19 -1.13 1.17 4.18
C LEU A 19 -0.03 1.64 5.14
N LYS A 20 -0.42 2.24 6.27
CA LYS A 20 0.52 2.66 7.31
C LYS A 20 1.28 1.46 7.89
N ILE A 21 0.58 0.38 8.22
CA ILE A 21 1.19 -0.85 8.76
C ILE A 21 2.15 -1.46 7.73
N LEU A 22 1.73 -1.63 6.48
CA LEU A 22 2.58 -2.21 5.42
C LEU A 22 3.84 -1.38 5.18
N THR A 23 3.70 -0.05 5.19
CA THR A 23 4.82 0.88 5.03
C THR A 23 5.80 0.79 6.20
N GLN A 24 5.28 0.77 7.44
CA GLN A 24 6.10 0.62 8.63
C GLN A 24 6.84 -0.72 8.64
N GLN A 25 6.16 -1.82 8.30
CA GLN A 25 6.78 -3.14 8.23
C GLN A 25 7.88 -3.21 7.17
N ALA A 26 7.68 -2.58 6.01
CA ALA A 26 8.72 -2.51 4.99
C ALA A 26 9.93 -1.70 5.47
N ALA A 27 9.72 -0.58 6.15
CA ALA A 27 10.79 0.24 6.72
C ALA A 27 11.58 -0.48 7.82
N GLU A 28 10.89 -1.10 8.78
CA GLU A 28 11.51 -1.87 9.87
C GLU A 28 12.39 -2.99 9.33
N ASN A 29 11.94 -3.68 8.28
CA ASN A 29 12.65 -4.79 7.66
C ASN A 29 13.63 -4.36 6.55
N HIS A 30 13.84 -3.06 6.35
CA HIS A 30 14.74 -2.53 5.31
C HIS A 30 14.41 -3.07 3.91
N ALA A 31 13.12 -3.30 3.66
CA ALA A 31 12.60 -3.92 2.46
C ALA A 31 11.87 -2.90 1.59
N SER A 32 11.82 -3.15 0.29
CA SER A 32 10.92 -2.42 -0.60
C SER A 32 9.48 -2.93 -0.45
N LEU A 33 8.52 -2.02 -0.45
CA LEU A 33 7.07 -2.32 -0.52
C LEU A 33 6.61 -2.16 -1.97
N VAL A 34 6.02 -3.20 -2.53
CA VAL A 34 5.37 -3.17 -3.84
C VAL A 34 3.91 -3.55 -3.64
N ILE A 35 3.00 -2.68 -4.10
CA ILE A 35 1.55 -2.89 -4.02
C ILE A 35 0.99 -2.93 -5.44
N ALA A 36 0.31 -4.02 -5.77
CA ALA A 36 -0.56 -4.08 -6.94
C ALA A 36 -1.97 -3.69 -6.50
N THR A 37 -2.53 -2.65 -7.11
CA THR A 37 -3.89 -2.22 -6.77
C THR A 37 -4.53 -1.35 -7.84
N HIS A 38 -5.85 -1.43 -7.95
CA HIS A 38 -6.68 -0.47 -8.68
C HIS A 38 -7.18 0.70 -7.81
N ASP A 39 -6.86 0.69 -6.51
CA ASP A 39 -7.32 1.69 -5.54
C ASP A 39 -6.54 3.00 -5.68
N ARG A 40 -7.29 4.09 -5.92
CA ARG A 40 -6.71 5.44 -6.06
C ARG A 40 -6.15 5.98 -4.75
N ARG A 41 -6.70 5.57 -3.60
CA ARG A 41 -6.28 6.04 -2.27
C ARG A 41 -4.83 5.67 -1.98
N VAL A 42 -4.38 4.53 -2.50
CA VAL A 42 -3.01 4.03 -2.36
C VAL A 42 -2.01 4.90 -3.13
N LYS A 43 -2.42 5.46 -4.27
CA LYS A 43 -1.57 6.26 -5.15
C LYS A 43 -1.06 7.52 -4.46
N ASP A 44 -1.91 8.19 -3.69
CA ASP A 44 -1.57 9.43 -2.98
C ASP A 44 -0.58 9.20 -1.82
N LYS A 45 -0.41 7.96 -1.37
CA LYS A 45 0.43 7.58 -0.23
C LYS A 45 1.78 6.99 -0.64
N LEU A 46 1.98 6.67 -1.92
CA LEU A 46 3.20 6.04 -2.43
C LEU A 46 3.99 6.98 -3.32
N ASN A 47 5.32 6.87 -3.24
CA ASN A 47 6.22 7.82 -3.90
C ASN A 47 6.47 7.51 -5.39
N LYS A 48 6.09 6.31 -5.86
CA LYS A 48 6.34 5.84 -7.22
C LYS A 48 5.16 5.02 -7.70
N GLU A 49 4.71 5.30 -8.92
CA GLU A 49 3.65 4.58 -9.62
C GLU A 49 4.22 3.96 -10.90
N TYR A 50 3.80 2.73 -11.19
CA TYR A 50 4.05 2.07 -12.46
C TYR A 50 2.70 1.67 -13.07
N LEU A 51 2.40 2.21 -14.26
CA LEU A 51 1.20 1.88 -15.03
C LEU A 51 1.54 0.74 -15.99
N LEU A 52 0.79 -0.35 -15.89
CA LEU A 52 0.87 -1.54 -16.74
C LEU A 52 -0.37 -1.63 -17.63
#